data_AF-A0A7R9W2W6-F1
#
_entry.id   AF-A0A7R9W2W6-F1
#
_cell.length_a   1.000
_cell.length_b   1.000
_cell.length_c   1.000
_cell.angle_alpha   90.00
_cell.angle_beta   90.00
_cell.angle_gamma   90.00
#
_symmetry.space_group_name_H-M   'P 1'
#
loop_
_entity.id
_entity.type
_entity.pdbx_description
1 polymer ?
#
loop_
_entity_poly.entity_id
_entity_poly.type
_entity_poly.pdbx_seq_one_letter_code
_entity_poly.pdbx_strand_id
1 'polypeptide(L)'
;LEARLIKWSKKERRSSSLLGRKVLDKKGKKKDKLLEVRLAYAFDLSAALEYLHGLKVIYRDLKPENIGFDIRDDIKLFDFGLAKELNEADRDADGTYKLTGDTGSLRYMAPEICLEKPYNFTVDTYSFAILLWEMMACSRPFEGYTPNMHRDRV
;
A
#
# COMPACT_ATOMS: atom_id res chain seq x y z
N LEU A 1 1.28 -4.28 -9.49
CA LEU A 1 1.12 -5.25 -8.37
C LEU A 1 -0.21 -5.98 -8.46
N GLU A 2 -1.25 -5.34 -8.99
CA GLU A 2 -2.59 -5.92 -9.22
C GLU A 2 -2.61 -7.36 -9.77
N ALA A 3 -1.92 -7.62 -10.88
CA ALA A 3 -1.91 -8.95 -11.49
C ALA A 3 -1.41 -10.05 -10.53
N ARG A 4 -0.49 -9.70 -9.62
CA ARG A 4 0.00 -10.62 -8.58
C ARG A 4 -1.03 -10.83 -7.49
N LEU A 5 -1.69 -9.79 -7.01
CA LEU A 5 -2.78 -9.89 -6.03
C LEU A 5 -3.89 -10.84 -6.53
N ILE A 6 -4.30 -10.72 -7.80
CA ILE A 6 -5.28 -11.62 -8.43
C ILE A 6 -4.78 -13.07 -8.44
N LYS A 7 -3.53 -13.29 -8.83
CA LYS A 7 -2.92 -14.63 -8.85
C LYS A 7 -2.83 -15.23 -7.44
N TRP A 8 -2.46 -14.43 -6.45
CA TRP A 8 -2.36 -14.85 -5.05
C TRP A 8 -3.73 -15.22 -4.49
N SER A 9 -4.75 -14.40 -4.72
CA SER A 9 -6.14 -14.69 -4.32
C SER A 9 -6.64 -16.03 -4.87
N LYS A 10 -6.38 -16.30 -6.16
CA LYS A 10 -6.72 -17.60 -6.79
C LYS A 10 -5.98 -18.78 -6.15
N LYS A 11 -4.71 -18.60 -5.78
CA LYS A 11 -3.90 -19.64 -5.13
C LYS A 11 -4.39 -19.92 -3.71
N GLU A 12 -4.75 -18.88 -2.96
CA GLU A 12 -5.30 -19.00 -1.60
C GLU A 12 -6.62 -19.79 -1.60
N ARG A 13 -7.54 -19.46 -2.53
CA ARG A 13 -8.82 -20.17 -2.71
C ARG A 13 -8.67 -21.65 -3.07
N ARG A 14 -7.59 -22.03 -3.76
CA ARG A 14 -7.28 -23.44 -4.07
C ARG A 14 -6.71 -24.17 -2.85
N SER A 15 -5.88 -23.50 -2.07
CA SER A 15 -5.24 -24.03 -0.86
C SER A 15 -6.26 -24.30 0.26
N SER A 16 -7.34 -23.51 0.34
CA SER A 16 -8.42 -23.68 1.31
C SER A 16 -9.41 -24.81 0.98
N SER A 17 -9.35 -25.40 -0.23
CA SER A 17 -10.11 -26.62 -0.56
C SER A 17 -9.55 -27.85 0.19
N LEU A 18 -10.41 -28.82 0.53
CA LEU A 18 -10.04 -30.00 1.35
C LEU A 18 -8.83 -30.81 0.80
N LEU A 19 -8.57 -30.73 -0.51
CA LEU A 19 -7.44 -31.38 -1.20
C LEU A 19 -6.10 -30.62 -1.10
N GLY A 20 -6.10 -29.32 -0.76
CA GLY A 20 -4.91 -28.47 -0.69
C GLY A 20 -4.16 -28.51 0.65
N ARG A 21 -4.67 -29.24 1.65
CA ARG A 21 -4.21 -29.14 3.04
C ARG A 21 -2.84 -29.72 3.37
N LYS A 22 -2.08 -30.31 2.43
CA LYS A 22 -0.79 -30.97 2.76
C LYS A 22 0.36 -30.54 1.85
N VAL A 23 1.25 -29.69 2.37
CA VAL A 23 2.71 -29.82 2.22
C VAL A 23 3.34 -29.23 3.48
N LEU A 24 3.84 -30.08 4.38
CA LEU A 24 4.65 -29.70 5.52
C LEU A 24 6.13 -29.83 5.11
N ASP A 25 7.01 -28.96 5.60
CA ASP A 25 8.46 -29.12 5.42
C ASP A 25 9.01 -30.33 6.20
N LYS A 26 10.31 -30.63 6.05
CA LYS A 26 11.00 -31.76 6.73
C LYS A 26 10.93 -31.72 8.27
N LYS A 27 10.43 -30.63 8.88
CA LYS A 27 10.22 -30.43 10.32
C LYS A 27 8.74 -30.31 10.71
N GLY A 28 7.80 -30.54 9.80
CA GLY A 28 6.37 -30.40 10.09
C GLY A 28 5.86 -28.95 10.09
N LYS A 29 6.60 -27.98 9.55
CA LYS A 29 6.15 -26.58 9.43
C LYS A 29 5.64 -26.30 8.01
N LYS A 30 4.45 -25.71 7.89
CA LYS A 30 4.02 -25.06 6.64
C LYS A 30 4.73 -23.73 6.53
N LYS A 31 5.83 -23.64 5.77
CA LYS A 31 6.35 -22.33 5.34
C LYS A 31 5.47 -21.86 4.19
N ASP A 32 4.59 -20.90 4.43
CA ASP A 32 3.83 -20.30 3.34
C ASP A 32 4.78 -19.40 2.52
N LYS A 33 5.44 -20.01 1.52
CA LYS A 33 6.33 -19.32 0.58
C LYS A 33 5.66 -18.11 -0.07
N LEU A 34 4.33 -18.09 -0.15
CA LEU A 34 3.59 -16.94 -0.66
C LEU A 34 3.57 -15.78 0.35
N LEU A 35 3.38 -16.05 1.64
CA LEU A 35 3.47 -15.05 2.69
C LEU A 35 4.87 -14.42 2.74
N GLU A 36 5.92 -15.21 2.61
CA GLU A 36 7.30 -14.69 2.59
C GLU A 36 7.55 -13.70 1.45
N VAL A 37 7.10 -14.04 0.24
CA VAL A 37 7.21 -13.14 -0.93
C VAL A 37 6.41 -11.85 -0.70
N ARG A 38 5.20 -11.96 -0.15
CA ARG A 38 4.36 -10.78 0.14
C ARG A 38 5.02 -9.85 1.18
N LEU A 39 5.61 -10.42 2.23
CA LEU A 39 6.31 -9.65 3.26
C LEU A 39 7.59 -9.00 2.73
N ALA A 40 8.35 -9.72 1.89
CA ALA A 40 9.53 -9.15 1.23
C ALA A 40 9.14 -7.94 0.37
N TYR A 41 8.07 -8.05 -0.40
CA TYR A 41 7.59 -6.94 -1.21
C TYR A 41 7.06 -5.75 -0.37
N ALA A 42 6.39 -6.03 0.75
CA ALA A 42 5.95 -4.97 1.65
C ALA A 42 7.15 -4.26 2.29
N PHE A 43 8.20 -5.01 2.64
CA PHE A 43 9.45 -4.44 3.14
C PHE A 43 10.10 -3.50 2.11
N ASP A 44 10.25 -3.96 0.86
CA ASP A 44 10.83 -3.15 -0.22
C ASP A 44 10.03 -1.86 -0.46
N LEU A 45 8.69 -1.94 -0.39
CA LEU A 45 7.82 -0.76 -0.50
C LEU A 45 8.03 0.22 0.67
N SER A 46 8.12 -0.28 1.90
CA SER A 46 8.39 0.59 3.06
C SER A 46 9.76 1.26 2.96
N ALA A 47 10.78 0.56 2.48
CA ALA A 47 12.11 1.13 2.27
C ALA A 47 12.11 2.20 1.17
N ALA A 48 11.34 1.99 0.10
CA ALA A 48 11.16 3.00 -0.95
C ALA A 48 10.48 4.28 -0.42
N LEU A 49 9.44 4.15 0.42
CA LEU A 49 8.79 5.29 1.05
C LEU A 49 9.72 6.02 2.02
N GLU A 50 10.44 5.27 2.87
CA GLU A 50 11.44 5.84 3.78
C GLU A 50 12.49 6.65 3.02
N TYR A 51 12.98 6.12 1.89
CA TYR A 51 13.90 6.83 1.01
C TYR A 51 13.33 8.14 0.49
N LEU A 52 12.08 8.15 -0.02
CA LEU A 52 11.42 9.37 -0.48
C LEU A 52 11.24 10.39 0.65
N HIS A 53 10.81 9.94 1.83
CA HIS A 53 10.63 10.80 3.00
C HIS A 53 11.96 11.41 3.46
N GLY A 54 13.07 10.65 3.37
CA GLY A 54 14.43 11.16 3.60
C GLY A 54 14.84 12.27 2.64
N LEU A 55 14.32 12.24 1.40
CA LEU A 55 14.48 13.31 0.40
C LEU A 55 13.42 14.42 0.53
N LYS A 56 12.63 14.42 1.60
CA LYS A 56 11.50 15.35 1.82
C LYS A 56 10.42 15.26 0.75
N VAL A 57 10.30 14.13 0.07
CA VAL A 57 9.27 13.87 -0.93
C VAL A 57 8.16 13.02 -0.31
N ILE A 58 6.93 13.53 -0.36
CA ILE A 58 5.70 12.79 -0.03
C ILE A 58 5.09 12.22 -1.32
N TYR A 59 4.66 10.96 -1.31
CA TYR A 59 4.25 10.25 -2.52
C TYR A 59 2.75 10.40 -2.85
N ARG A 60 1.87 10.29 -1.84
CA ARG A 60 0.42 10.60 -1.84
C ARG A 60 -0.49 9.76 -2.74
N ASP A 61 0.02 8.79 -3.50
CA ASP A 61 -0.82 7.90 -4.33
C ASP A 61 -0.31 6.45 -4.34
N LEU A 62 0.01 5.91 -3.16
CA LEU A 62 0.41 4.52 -3.02
C LEU A 62 -0.78 3.57 -3.22
N LYS A 63 -0.71 2.81 -4.32
CA LYS A 63 -1.72 1.83 -4.72
C LYS A 63 -1.12 0.75 -5.63
N PRO A 64 -1.77 -0.43 -5.76
CA PRO A 64 -1.26 -1.53 -6.57
C PRO A 64 -0.97 -1.21 -8.05
N GLU A 65 -1.68 -0.23 -8.62
CA GLU A 65 -1.56 0.24 -9.99
C GLU A 65 -0.23 0.99 -10.22
N ASN A 66 0.25 1.71 -9.20
CA ASN A 66 1.50 2.48 -9.28
C ASN A 66 2.74 1.66 -8.84
N ILE A 67 2.58 0.35 -8.66
CA ILE A 67 3.66 -0.56 -8.25
C ILE A 67 3.88 -1.59 -9.34
N GLY A 68 5.11 -1.74 -9.80
CA GLY A 68 5.48 -2.79 -10.74
C GLY A 68 6.80 -3.45 -10.38
N PHE A 69 7.34 -4.21 -11.34
CA PHE A 69 8.50 -5.07 -11.13
C PHE A 69 9.42 -4.96 -12.34
N ASP A 70 10.73 -4.92 -12.11
CA ASP A 70 11.71 -4.99 -13.19
C ASP A 70 12.00 -6.44 -13.61
N ILE A 71 12.95 -6.62 -14.54
CA ILE A 71 13.35 -7.94 -15.05
C ILE A 71 13.99 -8.85 -14.00
N ARG A 72 14.41 -8.31 -12.85
CA ARG A 72 15.01 -9.05 -11.73
C ARG A 72 13.99 -9.36 -10.64
N ASP A 73 12.73 -8.98 -10.85
CA ASP A 73 11.64 -9.09 -9.87
C ASP A 73 11.70 -8.07 -8.72
N ASP A 74 12.52 -7.01 -8.84
CA ASP A 74 12.58 -5.95 -7.84
C ASP A 74 11.40 -5.00 -8.00
N ILE A 75 10.79 -4.60 -6.88
CA ILE A 75 9.72 -3.60 -6.89
C ILE A 75 10.19 -2.25 -7.40
N LYS A 76 9.31 -1.60 -8.17
CA LYS A 76 9.44 -0.21 -8.62
C LYS A 76 8.15 0.54 -8.33
N LEU A 77 8.30 1.76 -7.81
CA LEU A 77 7.22 2.75 -7.75
C LEU A 77 7.17 3.52 -9.07
N PHE A 78 5.96 3.80 -9.55
CA PHE A 78 5.67 4.55 -10.77
C PHE A 78 4.80 5.76 -10.43
N ASP A 79 4.60 6.65 -11.41
CA ASP A 79 3.66 7.79 -11.30
C ASP A 79 3.87 8.69 -10.06
N PHE A 80 4.76 9.67 -10.22
CA PHE A 80 5.02 10.71 -9.22
C PHE A 80 4.17 11.97 -9.48
N GLY A 81 3.12 11.89 -10.30
CA GLY A 81 2.31 13.06 -10.68
C GLY A 81 1.65 13.76 -9.50
N LEU A 82 1.40 13.01 -8.41
CA LEU A 82 0.86 13.52 -7.15
C LEU A 82 1.91 13.68 -6.06
N ALA A 83 3.17 13.33 -6.29
CA ALA A 83 4.22 13.52 -5.30
C ALA A 83 4.51 15.01 -5.08
N LYS A 84 4.99 15.37 -3.88
CA LYS A 84 5.39 16.74 -3.53
C LYS A 84 6.68 16.74 -2.73
N GLU A 85 7.54 17.69 -3.02
CA GLU A 85 8.67 18.02 -2.15
C GLU A 85 8.18 18.99 -1.07
N LEU A 86 8.53 18.72 0.19
CA LEU A 86 8.16 19.52 1.33
C LEU A 86 9.33 20.41 1.74
N ASN A 87 9.08 21.72 1.81
CA ASN A 87 10.05 22.68 2.29
C ASN A 87 9.81 22.96 3.79
N GLU A 88 10.83 22.83 4.63
CA GLU A 88 10.71 23.08 6.07
C GLU A 88 10.25 24.53 6.39
N ALA A 89 10.43 25.48 5.46
CA ALA A 89 9.90 26.84 5.60
C ALA A 89 8.37 26.91 5.56
N ASP A 90 7.72 25.94 4.93
CA ASP A 90 6.25 25.85 4.80
C ASP A 90 5.61 24.97 5.90
N ARG A 91 6.43 24.51 6.86
CA ARG A 91 5.99 23.61 7.94
C ARG A 91 5.27 24.38 9.04
N ASP A 92 4.04 24.01 9.32
CA ASP A 92 3.24 24.56 10.42
C ASP A 92 3.78 24.11 11.80
N ALA A 93 3.37 24.79 12.87
CA ALA A 93 3.87 24.55 14.23
C ALA A 93 3.58 23.13 14.78
N ASP A 94 2.54 22.47 14.26
CA ASP A 94 2.19 21.08 14.59
C ASP A 94 2.96 20.06 13.73
N GLY A 95 3.84 20.52 12.85
CA GLY A 95 4.67 19.70 11.98
C GLY A 95 3.96 19.21 10.71
N THR A 96 2.84 19.81 10.35
CA THR A 96 2.10 19.53 9.11
C THR A 96 2.36 20.57 8.02
N TYR A 97 1.78 20.35 6.84
CA TYR A 97 1.91 21.22 5.68
C TYR A 97 0.53 21.44 5.05
N LYS A 98 0.28 22.67 4.59
CA LYS A 98 -0.93 23.01 3.81
C LYS A 98 -0.75 22.59 2.36
N LEU A 99 -1.20 21.39 2.05
CA LEU A 99 -1.09 20.77 0.74
C LEU A 99 -2.48 20.53 0.15
N THR A 100 -2.56 20.24 -1.15
CA THR A 100 -3.83 19.93 -1.83
C THR A 100 -4.53 18.73 -1.18
N GLY A 101 -5.78 18.88 -0.75
CA GLY A 101 -6.65 17.81 -0.29
C GLY A 101 -7.32 17.03 -1.42
N ASP A 102 -8.15 16.05 -1.08
CA ASP A 102 -8.89 15.15 -2.01
C ASP A 102 -8.04 14.65 -3.20
N THR A 103 -6.77 14.31 -2.93
CA THR A 103 -5.80 13.88 -3.94
C THR A 103 -5.33 12.45 -3.68
N GLY A 104 -5.12 11.71 -4.76
CA GLY A 104 -4.81 10.28 -4.71
C GLY A 104 -6.05 9.41 -4.84
N SER A 105 -5.89 8.13 -4.52
CA SER A 105 -6.95 7.13 -4.73
C SER A 105 -7.73 6.88 -3.42
N LEU A 106 -9.00 7.28 -3.38
CA LEU A 106 -9.89 7.27 -2.19
C LEU A 106 -9.76 6.02 -1.29
N ARG A 107 -9.58 4.84 -1.88
CA ARG A 107 -9.47 3.57 -1.15
C ARG A 107 -8.24 3.47 -0.25
N TYR A 108 -7.15 4.13 -0.61
CA TYR A 108 -5.86 4.12 0.09
C TYR A 108 -5.54 5.48 0.72
N MET A 109 -6.36 6.49 0.45
CA MET A 109 -6.16 7.87 0.89
C MET A 109 -6.35 7.99 2.40
N ALA A 110 -5.43 8.71 3.04
CA ALA A 110 -5.53 9.01 4.47
C ALA A 110 -6.72 9.95 4.77
N PRO A 111 -7.39 9.78 5.91
CA PRO A 111 -8.59 10.56 6.25
C PRO A 111 -8.33 12.07 6.31
N GLU A 112 -7.16 12.51 6.75
CA GLU A 112 -6.78 13.92 6.79
C GLU A 112 -6.69 14.57 5.39
N ILE A 113 -6.35 13.81 4.35
CA ILE A 113 -6.37 14.30 2.95
C ILE A 113 -7.82 14.46 2.49
N CYS A 114 -8.68 13.47 2.77
CA CYS A 114 -10.12 13.51 2.46
C CYS A 114 -10.84 14.68 3.15
N LEU A 115 -10.43 15.02 4.37
CA LEU A 115 -10.98 16.14 5.16
C LEU A 115 -10.31 17.48 4.86
N GLU A 116 -9.40 17.52 3.87
CA GLU A 116 -8.64 18.72 3.49
C GLU A 116 -7.91 19.39 4.66
N LYS A 117 -7.48 18.59 5.64
CA LYS A 117 -6.68 19.07 6.78
C LYS A 117 -5.21 19.19 6.39
N PRO A 118 -4.40 20.02 7.06
CA PRO A 118 -2.95 19.95 6.94
C PRO A 118 -2.42 18.55 7.26
N TYR A 119 -1.43 18.08 6.51
CA TYR A 119 -0.87 16.74 6.66
C TYR A 119 0.62 16.68 6.37
N ASN A 120 1.25 15.54 6.65
CA ASN A 120 2.67 15.30 6.41
C ASN A 120 2.89 13.88 5.88
N PHE A 121 4.13 13.39 5.95
CA PHE A 121 4.55 12.07 5.47
C PHE A 121 3.72 10.88 5.99
N THR A 122 3.00 11.01 7.10
CA THR A 122 2.19 9.91 7.68
C THR A 122 1.08 9.43 6.76
N VAL A 123 0.64 10.24 5.80
CA VAL A 123 -0.37 9.82 4.81
C VAL A 123 0.11 8.65 3.95
N ASP A 124 1.41 8.59 3.63
CA ASP A 124 2.00 7.47 2.89
C ASP A 124 2.05 6.22 3.77
N THR A 125 2.29 6.39 5.08
CA THR A 125 2.23 5.29 6.06
C THR A 125 0.82 4.73 6.17
N TYR A 126 -0.21 5.58 6.12
CA TYR A 126 -1.61 5.14 6.08
C TYR A 126 -1.88 4.33 4.81
N SER A 127 -1.53 4.85 3.64
CA SER A 127 -1.72 4.15 2.37
C SER A 127 -0.96 2.81 2.34
N PHE A 128 0.25 2.78 2.90
CA PHE A 128 1.04 1.56 3.07
C PHE A 128 0.31 0.53 3.95
N ALA A 129 -0.31 0.94 5.05
CA ALA A 129 -1.05 0.02 5.92
C ALA A 129 -2.24 -0.63 5.20
N ILE A 130 -2.99 0.14 4.40
CA ILE A 130 -4.10 -0.38 3.59
C ILE A 130 -3.58 -1.36 2.52
N LEU A 131 -2.48 -1.01 1.85
CA LEU A 131 -1.86 -1.86 0.84
C LEU A 131 -1.28 -3.15 1.45
N LEU A 132 -0.62 -3.06 2.60
CA LEU A 132 -0.11 -4.21 3.34
C LEU A 132 -1.26 -5.16 3.68
N TRP A 133 -2.38 -4.62 4.17
CA TRP A 133 -3.58 -5.42 4.42
C TRP A 133 -4.06 -6.12 3.15
N GLU A 134 -4.14 -5.43 2.02
CA GLU A 134 -4.55 -6.02 0.73
C GLU A 134 -3.63 -7.15 0.29
N MET A 135 -2.30 -6.96 0.42
CA MET A 135 -1.31 -7.98 0.11
C MET A 135 -1.47 -9.22 0.99
N MET A 136 -1.70 -9.04 2.29
CA MET A 136 -1.85 -10.17 3.24
C MET A 136 -3.21 -10.87 3.08
N ALA A 137 -4.29 -10.11 2.94
CA ALA A 137 -5.65 -10.62 2.78
C ALA A 137 -5.91 -11.20 1.38
N CYS A 138 -5.09 -10.84 0.38
CA CYS A 138 -5.32 -11.17 -1.03
C CYS A 138 -6.74 -10.79 -1.49
N SER A 139 -7.24 -9.66 -0.97
CA SER A 139 -8.59 -9.17 -1.16
C SER A 139 -8.55 -7.66 -1.33
N ARG A 140 -9.38 -7.12 -2.22
CA ARG A 140 -9.47 -5.68 -2.43
C ARG A 140 -10.03 -5.02 -1.16
N PRO A 141 -9.37 -3.99 -0.59
CA PRO A 141 -9.86 -3.31 0.60
C PRO A 141 -11.17 -2.61 0.27
N PHE A 142 -12.18 -2.64 1.13
CA PHE A 142 -13.49 -1.98 0.90
C PHE A 142 -14.18 -2.36 -0.42
N GLU A 143 -14.12 -3.63 -0.83
CA GLU A 143 -14.77 -4.09 -2.05
C GLU A 143 -16.28 -3.75 -2.05
N GLY A 144 -16.78 -3.22 -3.18
CA GLY A 144 -18.17 -2.77 -3.32
C GLY A 144 -18.47 -1.36 -2.81
N TYR A 145 -17.52 -0.67 -2.17
CA TYR A 145 -17.74 0.71 -1.73
C TYR A 145 -17.75 1.67 -2.93
N THR A 146 -18.74 2.56 -2.95
CA THR A 146 -18.78 3.71 -3.86
C THR A 146 -17.91 4.85 -3.31
N PRO A 147 -17.54 5.85 -4.14
CA PRO A 147 -16.84 7.04 -3.65
C PRO A 147 -17.53 7.73 -2.48
N ASN A 148 -18.86 7.83 -2.50
CA ASN A 148 -19.62 8.45 -1.40
C ASN A 148 -19.52 7.63 -0.11
N MET A 149 -19.60 6.30 -0.20
CA MET A 149 -19.44 5.43 0.98
C MET A 149 -18.05 5.54 1.62
N HIS A 150 -17.01 5.85 0.84
CA HIS A 150 -15.69 6.16 1.39
C HIS A 150 -15.71 7.48 2.15
N ARG A 151 -16.28 8.54 1.55
CA ARG A 151 -16.37 9.87 2.18
C ARG A 151 -17.21 9.87 3.46
N ASP A 152 -18.32 9.15 3.48
CA ASP A 152 -19.22 9.06 4.65
C ASP A 152 -18.58 8.38 5.88
N ARG A 153 -17.43 7.72 5.70
CA ARG A 153 -16.71 6.99 6.76
C ARG A 153 -15.51 7.74 7.33
N VAL A 154 -15.21 8.92 6.79
CA VAL A 154 -14.08 9.77 7.19
C VAL A 154 -14.54 10.83 8.17
#